data_AF-A0A5C5Y023-F1
#
_entry.id   AF-A0A5C5Y023-F1
#
_cell.length_a   1.000
_cell.length_b   1.000
_cell.length_c   1.000
_cell.angle_alpha   90.00
_cell.angle_beta   90.00
_cell.angle_gamma   90.00
#
_symmetry.space_group_name_H-M   'P 1'
#
loop_
_entity.id
_entity.type
_entity.pdbx_description
1 polymer ?
#
loop_
_entity_poly.entity_id
_entity_poly.type
_entity_poly.pdbx_seq_one_letter_code
_entity_poly.pdbx_strand_id
1 'polypeptide(L)'
;MAFFCALIGKMPGFPRLPGRPHHGLDGRLFPTPVSHGGATLVSSLAGSRVSSLATRRVPYRRRPGSLRFSIPPCSVSFAKSPAWMSSIATVFVLSAALLYTVAVLCLKRATDWRPGPWRVTFLCNWATTILFAPLWLWGDTPVDWSLWWQPILIATLFVGGQALVVVALNLGDVSIATPLMGLKILIVTAITLTVSWLGYGDAAIPSDAWKLITAAVLSTVAVAMLGASGAGGQHRRLLLTAAASIGAAVCYAIFDCLLQYWGPVWSTTRLMPLVMGWAGVLSIGLVPFFSAPLRRLEPAALPWIAGGAFLMALQAVFLTCTISTWGHAAEANVLYSSRGLWAVVLIWMVGHWFSKSEQAAGGKVMTQRLIAAGLLSIAIVLVV
;
A
#
# COMPACT_ATOMS: atom_id res chain seq x y z
N MET A 1 7.64 21.38 -1.36
CA MET A 1 7.39 22.69 -2.03
C MET A 1 7.96 22.72 -3.45
N ALA A 2 9.28 22.83 -3.65
CA ALA A 2 9.89 22.98 -5.00
C ALA A 2 9.43 21.94 -6.05
N PHE A 3 9.28 20.67 -5.66
CA PHE A 3 8.80 19.59 -6.53
C PHE A 3 7.43 19.89 -7.19
N PHE A 4 6.50 20.52 -6.48
CA PHE A 4 5.14 20.74 -6.96
C PHE A 4 5.05 21.90 -7.96
N CYS A 5 5.81 22.98 -7.74
CA CYS A 5 5.95 24.05 -8.72
C CYS A 5 6.67 23.56 -9.99
N ALA A 6 7.65 22.66 -9.86
CA ALA A 6 8.36 22.08 -10.99
C ALA A 6 7.48 21.16 -11.86
N LEU A 7 6.52 20.43 -11.25
CA LEU A 7 5.64 19.52 -11.98
C LEU A 7 4.56 20.24 -12.80
N ILE A 8 4.07 21.39 -12.32
CA ILE A 8 3.05 22.20 -12.98
C ILE A 8 3.67 23.19 -13.99
N GLY A 9 4.89 23.69 -13.73
CA GLY A 9 5.52 24.76 -14.49
C GLY A 9 6.18 24.38 -15.83
N LYS A 10 6.07 23.13 -16.32
CA LYS A 10 6.72 22.69 -17.57
C LYS A 10 5.85 21.78 -18.44
N MET A 11 4.91 22.38 -19.17
CA MET A 11 4.44 21.86 -20.47
C MET A 11 4.87 22.79 -21.61
N PRO A 12 6.05 22.60 -22.23
CA PRO A 12 6.36 23.14 -23.54
C PRO A 12 5.87 22.19 -24.64
N GLY A 13 5.38 22.76 -25.74
CA GLY A 13 4.61 22.09 -26.78
C GLY A 13 5.27 20.95 -27.57
N PHE A 14 4.41 20.25 -28.31
CA PHE A 14 4.73 19.31 -29.38
C PHE A 14 5.82 19.82 -30.34
N PRO A 15 6.75 18.94 -30.73
CA PRO A 15 7.19 18.89 -32.13
C PRO A 15 6.97 17.51 -32.77
N ARG A 16 7.13 17.47 -34.09
CA ARG A 16 6.71 16.39 -35.00
C ARG A 16 7.72 15.24 -35.08
N LEU A 17 7.22 14.05 -35.46
CA LEU A 17 8.02 12.92 -35.98
C LEU A 17 8.84 13.34 -37.21
N PRO A 18 10.06 12.83 -37.34
CA PRO A 18 10.38 11.74 -38.28
C PRO A 18 11.27 10.67 -37.58
N GLY A 19 11.52 9.46 -38.06
CA GLY A 19 11.30 8.75 -39.33
C GLY A 19 12.14 7.45 -39.26
N ARG A 20 11.66 6.32 -39.80
CA ARG A 20 12.43 5.05 -39.84
C ARG A 20 13.48 5.07 -40.97
N PRO A 21 14.55 4.26 -40.88
CA PRO A 21 14.60 3.02 -41.69
C PRO A 21 15.16 1.77 -40.94
N HIS A 22 15.54 0.73 -41.71
CA HIS A 22 15.55 -0.71 -41.37
C HIS A 22 16.94 -1.34 -41.04
N HIS A 23 16.89 -2.65 -40.73
CA HIS A 23 17.97 -3.68 -40.59
C HIS A 23 18.61 -3.84 -39.18
N GLY A 24 18.99 -5.05 -38.73
CA GLY A 24 18.77 -6.40 -39.28
C GLY A 24 19.41 -7.53 -38.45
N LEU A 25 18.68 -8.66 -38.34
CA LEU A 25 19.08 -10.09 -38.16
C LEU A 25 20.25 -10.60 -37.25
N ASP A 26 19.89 -11.66 -36.51
CA ASP A 26 20.62 -12.94 -36.24
C ASP A 26 21.71 -13.16 -35.15
N GLY A 27 21.74 -14.41 -34.64
CA GLY A 27 22.85 -15.06 -33.91
C GLY A 27 22.72 -15.20 -32.38
N ARG A 28 21.92 -16.12 -31.81
CA ARG A 28 22.26 -17.53 -31.43
C ARG A 28 23.58 -17.74 -30.63
N LEU A 29 23.48 -18.13 -29.34
CA LEU A 29 23.90 -19.45 -28.79
C LEU A 29 23.95 -19.52 -27.23
N PHE A 30 23.49 -20.64 -26.68
CA PHE A 30 23.74 -21.20 -25.33
C PHE A 30 25.05 -22.05 -25.38
N PRO A 31 25.69 -22.54 -24.27
CA PRO A 31 25.03 -23.09 -23.07
C PRO A 31 25.72 -22.91 -21.68
N THR A 32 25.07 -23.50 -20.68
CA THR A 32 25.51 -23.90 -19.31
C THR A 32 26.46 -25.15 -19.39
N PRO A 33 26.82 -25.95 -18.33
CA PRO A 33 26.27 -26.11 -16.96
C PRO A 33 27.28 -26.50 -15.82
N VAL A 34 26.73 -27.12 -14.73
CA VAL A 34 27.38 -27.98 -13.68
C VAL A 34 27.94 -27.27 -12.43
N SER A 35 27.88 -27.80 -11.18
CA SER A 35 26.87 -28.56 -10.37
C SER A 35 27.37 -28.69 -8.90
N HIS A 36 26.56 -29.33 -8.02
CA HIS A 36 26.87 -29.84 -6.65
C HIS A 36 27.10 -28.79 -5.51
N GLY A 37 26.79 -29.09 -4.24
CA GLY A 37 26.08 -30.24 -3.66
C GLY A 37 26.31 -30.41 -2.14
N GLY A 38 25.39 -31.09 -1.42
CA GLY A 38 25.54 -31.51 0.00
C GLY A 38 25.25 -30.42 1.05
N ALA A 39 24.47 -30.59 2.14
CA ALA A 39 24.32 -31.72 3.10
C ALA A 39 25.58 -31.89 4.00
N THR A 40 25.54 -32.11 5.34
CA THR A 40 24.46 -32.37 6.32
C THR A 40 25.05 -32.44 7.76
N LEU A 41 24.20 -32.38 8.82
CA LEU A 41 24.39 -33.02 10.16
C LEU A 41 25.61 -32.60 11.05
N VAL A 42 25.73 -32.90 12.37
CA VAL A 42 24.76 -32.96 13.52
C VAL A 42 25.47 -33.09 14.89
N SER A 43 24.91 -32.44 15.93
CA SER A 43 24.93 -32.81 17.39
C SER A 43 26.22 -32.97 18.25
N SER A 44 25.98 -32.98 19.58
CA SER A 44 26.69 -33.78 20.62
C SER A 44 28.09 -33.31 21.09
N LEU A 45 28.60 -33.51 22.32
CA LEU A 45 28.20 -33.99 23.68
C LEU A 45 29.32 -33.49 24.67
N ALA A 46 29.30 -33.56 26.02
CA ALA A 46 28.28 -33.40 27.08
C ALA A 46 28.93 -33.46 28.49
N GLY A 47 28.24 -33.00 29.54
CA GLY A 47 28.65 -33.13 30.96
C GLY A 47 29.53 -31.99 31.52
N SER A 48 29.73 -31.86 32.85
CA SER A 48 29.19 -32.63 33.98
C SER A 48 29.26 -31.86 35.34
N ARG A 49 28.43 -32.31 36.31
CA ARG A 49 28.50 -32.24 37.80
C ARG A 49 29.31 -31.10 38.48
N VAL A 50 28.68 -30.18 39.22
CA VAL A 50 28.38 -30.25 40.68
C VAL A 50 29.61 -30.30 41.60
N SER A 51 29.85 -29.22 42.38
CA SER A 51 30.24 -29.24 43.80
C SER A 51 30.21 -27.85 44.47
N SER A 52 29.85 -27.84 45.75
CA SER A 52 29.76 -26.68 46.66
C SER A 52 31.11 -26.03 47.00
N LEU A 53 31.17 -24.69 47.18
CA LEU A 53 31.78 -24.06 48.38
C LEU A 53 31.68 -22.51 48.43
N ALA A 54 31.61 -22.01 49.67
CA ALA A 54 32.07 -20.71 50.18
C ALA A 54 31.47 -19.40 49.63
N THR A 55 30.65 -18.78 50.48
CA THR A 55 30.30 -17.36 50.49
C THR A 55 31.53 -16.45 50.62
N ARG A 56 31.92 -15.77 49.53
CA ARG A 56 32.65 -14.48 49.59
C ARG A 56 32.05 -13.48 48.61
N ARG A 57 31.77 -12.26 49.08
CA ARG A 57 31.30 -11.16 48.23
C ARG A 57 32.45 -10.72 47.32
N VAL A 58 32.22 -10.80 46.01
CA VAL A 58 33.12 -10.28 44.96
C VAL A 58 32.30 -9.29 44.13
N PRO A 59 32.83 -8.09 43.79
CA PRO A 59 32.06 -7.08 43.07
C PRO A 59 31.58 -7.56 41.70
N TYR A 60 30.33 -7.23 41.36
CA TYR A 60 29.65 -7.71 40.16
C TYR A 60 30.26 -7.12 38.87
N ARG A 61 31.26 -7.82 38.33
CA ARG A 61 31.86 -7.52 37.02
C ARG A 61 30.83 -7.82 35.93
N ARG A 62 30.15 -6.79 35.40
CA ARG A 62 29.17 -6.90 34.31
C ARG A 62 29.76 -7.70 33.14
N ARG A 63 29.12 -8.82 32.76
CA ARG A 63 29.33 -9.41 31.42
C ARG A 63 28.61 -8.54 30.38
N PRO A 64 29.25 -8.17 29.26
CA PRO A 64 28.54 -7.68 28.09
C PRO A 64 27.78 -8.84 27.43
N GLY A 65 26.63 -8.56 26.82
CA GLY A 65 25.84 -9.60 26.14
C GLY A 65 24.43 -9.84 26.71
N SER A 66 23.69 -8.79 27.04
CA SER A 66 22.23 -8.83 26.85
C SER A 66 21.90 -7.93 25.65
N LEU A 67 21.52 -8.52 24.53
CA LEU A 67 20.87 -7.81 23.42
C LEU A 67 19.49 -7.35 23.88
N ARG A 68 19.45 -6.29 24.69
CA ARG A 68 18.26 -5.46 24.78
C ARG A 68 18.13 -4.80 23.42
N PHE A 69 17.03 -5.08 22.73
CA PHE A 69 16.55 -4.24 21.64
C PHE A 69 16.11 -2.91 22.25
N SER A 70 17.10 -2.08 22.61
CA SER A 70 16.88 -0.70 23.01
C SER A 70 16.50 0.07 21.77
N ILE A 71 15.21 0.08 21.46
CA ILE A 71 14.61 1.12 20.63
C ILE A 71 15.02 2.44 21.29
N PRO A 72 15.78 3.31 20.61
CA PRO A 72 16.21 4.56 21.21
C PRO A 72 14.97 5.39 21.55
N PRO A 73 14.92 6.04 22.73
CA PRO A 73 13.83 6.95 23.08
C PRO A 73 13.99 8.25 22.28
N CYS A 74 13.69 8.19 20.99
CA CYS A 74 13.53 9.37 20.16
C CYS A 74 12.20 10.03 20.55
N SER A 75 12.29 11.22 21.16
CA SER A 75 11.15 12.11 21.42
C SER A 75 10.57 12.59 20.10
N VAL A 76 9.62 11.83 19.55
CA VAL A 76 8.86 12.21 18.35
C VAL A 76 7.74 13.14 18.79
N SER A 77 8.04 14.44 18.78
CA SER A 77 7.05 15.48 19.06
C SER A 77 6.09 15.60 17.88
N PHE A 78 4.90 14.99 18.02
CA PHE A 78 3.77 15.20 17.11
C PHE A 78 3.14 16.58 17.37
N ALA A 79 3.90 17.64 17.08
CA ALA A 79 3.41 19.01 17.16
C ALA A 79 2.19 19.17 16.23
N LYS A 80 1.08 19.72 16.74
CA LYS A 80 -0.11 20.04 15.93
C LYS A 80 0.31 20.87 14.73
N SER A 81 0.22 20.28 13.53
CA SER A 81 0.59 20.98 12.31
C SER A 81 -0.34 22.19 12.08
N PRO A 82 0.17 23.34 11.60
CA PRO A 82 -0.65 24.50 11.28
C PRO A 82 -1.85 24.16 10.38
N ALA A 83 -3.00 24.80 10.60
CA ALA A 83 -4.24 24.47 9.87
C ALA A 83 -4.10 24.48 8.34
N TRP A 84 -3.26 25.36 7.78
CA TRP A 84 -2.99 25.42 6.34
C TRP A 84 -2.14 24.24 5.81
N MET A 85 -1.35 23.59 6.66
CA MET A 85 -0.62 22.37 6.30
C MET A 85 -1.56 21.16 6.19
N SER A 86 -2.66 21.14 6.95
CA SER A 86 -3.74 20.14 6.81
C SER A 86 -4.49 20.28 5.47
N SER A 87 -4.70 21.51 5.00
CA SER A 87 -5.38 21.75 3.71
C SER A 87 -4.63 21.14 2.51
N ILE A 88 -3.30 21.21 2.49
CA ILE A 88 -2.47 20.63 1.41
C ILE A 88 -2.54 19.10 1.45
N ALA A 89 -2.39 18.50 2.64
CA ALA A 89 -2.53 17.06 2.85
C ALA A 89 -3.91 16.55 2.38
N THR A 90 -4.98 17.27 2.74
CA THR A 90 -6.35 16.97 2.31
C THR A 90 -6.49 16.99 0.79
N VAL A 91 -5.99 18.03 0.11
CA VAL A 91 -6.02 18.12 -1.36
C VAL A 91 -5.24 16.97 -2.02
N PHE A 92 -4.08 16.59 -1.48
CA PHE A 92 -3.30 15.45 -2.00
C PHE A 92 -4.04 14.12 -1.83
N VAL A 93 -4.67 13.87 -0.68
CA VAL A 93 -5.42 12.62 -0.44
C VAL A 93 -6.69 12.54 -1.30
N LEU A 94 -7.43 13.64 -1.46
CA LEU A 94 -8.58 13.70 -2.38
C LEU A 94 -8.16 13.53 -3.85
N SER A 95 -7.01 14.10 -4.24
CA SER A 95 -6.42 13.89 -5.57
C SER A 95 -5.99 12.42 -5.77
N ALA A 96 -5.38 11.80 -4.75
CA ALA A 96 -5.03 10.38 -4.76
C ALA A 96 -6.28 9.50 -4.92
N ALA A 97 -7.37 9.82 -4.23
CA ALA A 97 -8.63 9.11 -4.34
C ALA A 97 -9.22 9.15 -5.77
N LEU A 98 -9.20 10.32 -6.42
CA LEU A 98 -9.63 10.47 -7.81
C LEU A 98 -8.70 9.71 -8.78
N LEU A 99 -7.39 9.90 -8.65
CA LEU A 99 -6.36 9.24 -9.47
C LEU A 99 -6.45 7.71 -9.36
N TYR A 100 -6.66 7.17 -8.16
CA TYR A 100 -6.89 5.74 -7.92
C TYR A 100 -8.12 5.24 -8.68
N THR A 101 -9.23 5.97 -8.64
CA THR A 101 -10.46 5.54 -9.32
C THR A 101 -10.26 5.52 -10.84
N VAL A 102 -9.62 6.54 -11.43
CA VAL A 102 -9.29 6.54 -12.86
C VAL A 102 -8.31 5.40 -13.20
N ALA A 103 -7.30 5.18 -12.36
CA ALA A 103 -6.36 4.06 -12.52
C ALA A 103 -7.08 2.70 -12.56
N VAL A 104 -8.01 2.46 -11.62
CA VAL A 104 -8.81 1.23 -11.55
C VAL A 104 -9.72 1.09 -12.78
N LEU A 105 -10.29 2.17 -13.32
CA LEU A 105 -11.07 2.10 -14.56
C LEU A 105 -10.19 1.75 -15.78
N CYS A 106 -9.00 2.33 -15.90
CA CYS A 106 -8.03 1.96 -16.95
C CYS A 106 -7.59 0.49 -16.81
N LEU A 107 -7.27 0.03 -15.61
CA LEU A 107 -6.89 -1.37 -15.35
C LEU A 107 -8.08 -2.34 -15.57
N LYS A 108 -9.31 -1.94 -15.22
CA LYS A 108 -10.55 -2.70 -15.50
C LYS A 108 -10.73 -2.85 -17.02
N ARG A 109 -10.55 -1.79 -17.81
CA ARG A 109 -10.54 -1.87 -19.28
C ARG A 109 -9.45 -2.80 -19.79
N ALA A 110 -8.26 -2.78 -19.21
CA ALA A 110 -7.20 -3.72 -19.57
C ALA A 110 -7.58 -5.20 -19.32
N THR A 111 -8.51 -5.52 -18.42
CA THR A 111 -8.90 -6.91 -18.14
C THR A 111 -9.60 -7.62 -19.30
N ASP A 112 -10.18 -6.88 -20.26
CA ASP A 112 -10.84 -7.45 -21.44
C ASP A 112 -9.90 -8.33 -22.27
N TRP A 113 -8.60 -7.98 -22.32
CA TRP A 113 -7.54 -8.74 -22.99
C TRP A 113 -6.86 -9.79 -22.09
N ARG A 114 -7.42 -10.05 -20.90
CA ARG A 114 -6.96 -11.04 -19.92
C ARG A 114 -5.43 -11.01 -19.65
N PRO A 115 -4.83 -9.84 -19.34
CA PRO A 115 -3.41 -9.73 -18.99
C PRO A 115 -3.08 -10.49 -17.69
N GLY A 116 -4.06 -10.88 -16.88
CA GLY A 116 -3.84 -11.67 -15.67
C GLY A 116 -3.33 -10.82 -14.50
N PRO A 117 -3.81 -11.08 -13.27
CA PRO A 117 -3.64 -10.15 -12.15
C PRO A 117 -2.18 -9.98 -11.75
N TRP A 118 -1.42 -11.07 -11.63
CA TRP A 118 -0.02 -11.04 -11.21
C TRP A 118 0.90 -10.21 -12.14
N ARG A 119 0.66 -10.27 -13.45
CA ARG A 119 1.40 -9.43 -14.43
C ARG A 119 1.08 -7.94 -14.24
N VAL A 120 -0.19 -7.60 -14.01
CA VAL A 120 -0.62 -6.21 -13.77
C VAL A 120 -0.06 -5.70 -12.44
N THR A 121 -0.12 -6.48 -11.36
CA THR A 121 0.45 -6.13 -10.05
C THR A 121 1.96 -5.89 -10.14
N PHE A 122 2.70 -6.77 -10.83
CA PHE A 122 4.13 -6.58 -11.09
C PHE A 122 4.42 -5.26 -11.82
N LEU A 123 3.69 -4.96 -12.91
CA LEU A 123 3.86 -3.72 -13.65
C LEU A 123 3.50 -2.46 -12.82
N CYS A 124 2.48 -2.55 -11.96
CA CYS A 124 2.15 -1.47 -11.02
C CYS A 124 3.27 -1.24 -9.98
N ASN A 125 3.89 -2.30 -9.47
CA ASN A 125 5.00 -2.18 -8.51
C ASN A 125 6.29 -1.65 -9.13
N TRP A 126 6.56 -1.98 -10.40
CA TRP A 126 7.67 -1.33 -11.11
C TRP A 126 7.34 0.13 -11.47
N ALA A 127 6.08 0.46 -11.77
CA ALA A 127 5.67 1.85 -11.95
C ALA A 127 5.81 2.67 -10.66
N THR A 128 5.46 2.13 -9.48
CA THR A 128 5.74 2.80 -8.20
C THR A 128 7.24 2.93 -7.97
N THR A 129 8.02 1.85 -8.13
CA THR A 129 9.49 1.88 -7.98
C THR A 129 10.11 3.02 -8.81
N ILE A 130 9.75 3.11 -10.10
CA ILE A 130 10.27 4.13 -11.03
C ILE A 130 9.80 5.53 -10.64
N LEU A 131 8.52 5.71 -10.28
CA LEU A 131 7.97 7.04 -9.98
C LEU A 131 8.45 7.61 -8.63
N PHE A 132 8.75 6.74 -7.65
CA PHE A 132 9.31 7.15 -6.36
C PHE A 132 10.83 7.37 -6.41
N ALA A 133 11.57 6.69 -7.29
CA ALA A 133 13.03 6.78 -7.36
C ALA A 133 13.60 8.22 -7.41
N PRO A 134 13.02 9.19 -8.16
CA PRO A 134 13.51 10.58 -8.17
C PRO A 134 13.52 11.26 -6.79
N LEU A 135 12.63 10.88 -5.85
CA LEU A 135 12.59 11.48 -4.51
C LEU A 135 13.91 11.28 -3.74
N TRP A 136 14.69 10.25 -4.08
CA TRP A 136 16.02 10.01 -3.52
C TRP A 136 17.01 11.16 -3.73
N LEU A 137 16.83 11.95 -4.80
CA LEU A 137 17.66 13.12 -5.11
C LEU A 137 17.39 14.32 -4.19
N TRP A 138 16.27 14.31 -3.45
CA TRP A 138 15.87 15.32 -2.47
C TRP A 138 15.92 14.80 -1.02
N GLY A 139 16.76 13.80 -0.76
CA GLY A 139 17.03 13.32 0.59
C GLY A 139 18.31 13.93 1.14
N ASP A 140 18.21 14.73 2.19
CA ASP A 140 19.38 15.32 2.86
C ASP A 140 19.82 14.50 4.09
N THR A 141 18.98 13.59 4.56
CA THR A 141 19.29 12.71 5.70
C THR A 141 20.29 11.61 5.32
N PRO A 142 21.36 11.41 6.11
CA PRO A 142 22.25 10.24 6.01
C PRO A 142 21.46 8.96 6.29
N VAL A 143 21.71 7.92 5.49
CA VAL A 143 21.04 6.62 5.63
C VAL A 143 21.93 5.66 6.39
N ASP A 144 21.51 5.24 7.58
CA ASP A 144 22.17 4.18 8.33
C ASP A 144 21.73 2.80 7.83
N TRP A 145 22.70 2.00 7.41
CA TRP A 145 22.55 0.62 6.97
C TRP A 145 21.95 -0.29 8.05
N SER A 146 22.20 0.00 9.34
CA SER A 146 21.69 -0.80 10.46
C SER A 146 20.15 -0.84 10.52
N LEU A 147 19.48 0.18 9.98
CA LEU A 147 18.04 0.34 10.04
C LEU A 147 17.30 -0.21 8.80
N TRP A 148 18.00 -0.70 7.77
CA TRP A 148 17.40 -1.12 6.49
C TRP A 148 16.31 -2.20 6.58
N TRP A 149 16.26 -2.95 7.68
CA TRP A 149 15.15 -3.87 7.96
C TRP A 149 13.79 -3.16 8.04
N GLN A 150 13.74 -1.87 8.38
CA GLN A 150 12.53 -1.06 8.48
C GLN A 150 11.82 -0.85 7.12
N PRO A 151 12.47 -0.26 6.09
CA PRO A 151 11.85 -0.16 4.76
C PRO A 151 11.59 -1.54 4.12
N ILE A 152 12.41 -2.56 4.40
CA ILE A 152 12.19 -3.93 3.92
C ILE A 152 10.92 -4.54 4.54
N LEU A 153 10.67 -4.35 5.83
CA LEU A 153 9.45 -4.80 6.51
C LEU A 153 8.21 -4.11 5.95
N ILE A 154 8.26 -2.79 5.77
CA ILE A 154 7.17 -2.01 5.15
C ILE A 154 6.90 -2.55 3.72
N ALA A 155 7.94 -2.73 2.91
CA ALA A 155 7.82 -3.27 1.54
C ALA A 155 7.22 -4.68 1.52
N THR A 156 7.58 -5.52 2.50
CA THR A 156 7.04 -6.88 2.67
C THR A 156 5.55 -6.85 3.01
N LEU A 157 5.13 -5.97 3.92
CA LEU A 157 3.71 -5.78 4.26
C LEU A 157 2.91 -5.24 3.06
N PHE A 158 3.49 -4.33 2.28
CA PHE A 158 2.88 -3.78 1.07
C PHE A 158 2.65 -4.87 -0.01
N VAL A 159 3.71 -5.58 -0.42
CA VAL A 159 3.63 -6.63 -1.45
C VAL A 159 2.83 -7.84 -0.97
N GLY A 160 2.96 -8.23 0.30
CA GLY A 160 2.15 -9.28 0.92
C GLY A 160 0.66 -8.91 0.96
N GLY A 161 0.33 -7.68 1.38
CA GLY A 161 -1.03 -7.15 1.36
C GLY A 161 -1.62 -7.11 -0.05
N GLN A 162 -0.87 -6.67 -1.05
CA GLN A 162 -1.27 -6.75 -2.46
C GLN A 162 -1.54 -8.18 -2.92
N ALA A 163 -0.64 -9.12 -2.61
CA ALA A 163 -0.80 -10.52 -3.00
C ALA A 163 -2.05 -11.15 -2.37
N LEU A 164 -2.34 -10.82 -1.10
CA LEU A 164 -3.56 -11.24 -0.41
C LEU A 164 -4.83 -10.61 -1.02
N VAL A 165 -4.80 -9.34 -1.44
CA VAL A 165 -5.91 -8.72 -2.20
C VAL A 165 -6.14 -9.46 -3.52
N VAL A 166 -5.07 -9.73 -4.28
CA VAL A 166 -5.15 -10.47 -5.55
C VAL A 166 -5.74 -11.87 -5.30
N VAL A 167 -5.27 -12.60 -4.28
CA VAL A 167 -5.81 -13.91 -3.93
C VAL A 167 -7.29 -13.84 -3.54
N ALA A 168 -7.70 -12.88 -2.70
CA ALA A 168 -9.08 -12.71 -2.29
C ALA A 168 -10.02 -12.45 -3.48
N LEU A 169 -9.62 -11.57 -4.42
CA LEU A 169 -10.43 -11.23 -5.59
C LEU A 169 -10.49 -12.34 -6.65
N ASN A 170 -9.52 -13.27 -6.68
CA ASN A 170 -9.51 -14.39 -7.64
C ASN A 170 -10.15 -15.68 -7.10
N LEU A 171 -10.06 -15.95 -5.78
CA LEU A 171 -10.68 -17.12 -5.16
C LEU A 171 -12.16 -16.91 -4.81
N GLY A 172 -12.61 -15.65 -4.80
CA GLY A 172 -13.70 -15.21 -3.95
C GLY A 172 -14.80 -14.42 -4.62
N ASP A 173 -15.87 -14.25 -3.84
CA ASP A 173 -16.94 -13.33 -4.15
C ASP A 173 -16.51 -11.90 -3.76
N VAL A 174 -16.40 -11.02 -4.76
CA VAL A 174 -16.00 -9.61 -4.61
C VAL A 174 -16.92 -8.86 -3.65
N SER A 175 -18.18 -9.31 -3.51
CA SER A 175 -19.17 -8.76 -2.58
C SER A 175 -18.79 -8.94 -1.10
N ILE A 176 -17.95 -9.94 -0.76
CA ILE A 176 -17.42 -10.15 0.59
C ILE A 176 -16.01 -9.60 0.72
N ALA A 177 -15.20 -9.70 -0.33
CA ALA A 177 -13.83 -9.20 -0.32
C ALA A 177 -13.76 -7.68 -0.07
N THR A 178 -14.63 -6.91 -0.74
CA THR A 178 -14.60 -5.43 -0.70
C THR A 178 -14.93 -4.85 0.69
N PRO A 179 -16.01 -5.26 1.39
CA PRO A 179 -16.26 -4.86 2.78
C PRO A 179 -15.09 -5.16 3.73
N LEU A 180 -14.51 -6.35 3.62
CA LEU A 180 -13.44 -6.80 4.53
C LEU A 180 -12.10 -6.11 4.28
N MET A 181 -11.82 -5.67 3.04
CA MET A 181 -10.69 -4.77 2.77
C MET A 181 -10.93 -3.36 3.34
N GLY A 182 -12.19 -2.91 3.41
CA GLY A 182 -12.58 -1.65 4.04
C GLY A 182 -12.25 -1.59 5.55
N LEU A 183 -12.22 -2.75 6.23
CA LEU A 183 -11.88 -2.87 7.64
C LEU A 183 -10.51 -2.26 8.01
N LYS A 184 -9.59 -2.10 7.04
CA LYS A 184 -8.29 -1.49 7.28
C LYS A 184 -8.40 -0.10 7.94
N ILE A 185 -9.45 0.66 7.64
CA ILE A 185 -9.65 2.01 8.20
C ILE A 185 -9.82 1.93 9.72
N LEU A 186 -10.68 1.01 10.18
CA LEU A 186 -10.86 0.74 11.61
C LEU A 186 -9.60 0.19 12.26
N ILE A 187 -8.85 -0.70 11.58
CA ILE A 187 -7.62 -1.27 12.13
C ILE A 187 -6.54 -0.18 12.28
N VAL A 188 -6.35 0.71 11.30
CA VAL A 188 -5.44 1.86 11.41
C VAL A 188 -5.86 2.74 12.58
N THR A 189 -7.13 3.14 12.66
CA THR A 189 -7.65 3.97 13.77
C THR A 189 -7.44 3.30 15.13
N ALA A 190 -7.70 2.00 15.25
CA ALA A 190 -7.49 1.25 16.49
C ALA A 190 -6.00 1.18 16.87
N ILE A 191 -5.10 0.91 15.93
CA ILE A 191 -3.64 0.89 16.17
C ILE A 191 -3.18 2.28 16.61
N THR A 192 -3.53 3.33 15.87
CA THR A 192 -3.13 4.71 16.20
C THR A 192 -3.60 5.11 17.61
N LEU A 193 -4.87 4.89 17.94
CA LEU A 193 -5.40 5.21 19.27
C LEU A 193 -4.79 4.36 20.38
N THR A 194 -4.51 3.07 20.12
CA THR A 194 -3.86 2.19 21.11
C THR A 194 -2.42 2.66 21.39
N VAL A 195 -1.67 3.06 20.37
CA VAL A 195 -0.29 3.58 20.53
C VAL A 195 -0.28 4.90 21.32
N SER A 196 -1.20 5.83 21.02
CA SER A 196 -1.36 7.07 21.78
C SER A 196 -1.78 6.81 23.24
N TRP A 197 -2.71 5.87 23.47
CA TRP A 197 -3.16 5.51 24.82
C TRP A 197 -2.06 4.85 25.66
N LEU A 198 -1.18 4.06 25.03
CA LEU A 198 -0.02 3.45 25.68
C LEU A 198 1.12 4.44 25.99
N GLY A 199 0.97 5.71 25.63
CA GLY A 199 1.98 6.76 25.86
C GLY A 199 3.27 6.57 25.06
N TYR A 200 3.22 5.91 23.90
CA TYR A 200 4.41 5.63 23.09
C TYR A 200 4.66 6.77 22.09
N GLY A 201 5.68 7.58 22.37
CA GLY A 201 5.92 8.88 21.72
C GLY A 201 5.10 10.01 22.38
N ASP A 202 5.39 11.27 22.05
CA ASP A 202 4.72 12.45 22.65
C ASP A 202 3.27 12.66 22.14
N ALA A 203 2.61 11.57 21.72
CA ALA A 203 1.28 11.56 21.13
C ALA A 203 0.21 11.58 22.22
N ALA A 204 -0.09 12.77 22.74
CA ALA A 204 -1.26 12.99 23.60
C ALA A 204 -2.53 12.45 22.93
N ILE A 205 -3.42 11.82 23.71
CA ILE A 205 -4.72 11.35 23.20
C ILE A 205 -5.47 12.54 22.59
N PRO A 206 -5.87 12.48 21.30
CA PRO A 206 -6.63 13.57 20.70
C PRO A 206 -7.94 13.79 21.47
N SER A 207 -8.22 15.05 21.85
CA SER A 207 -9.52 15.47 22.42
C SER A 207 -10.71 15.04 21.56
N ASP A 208 -10.46 14.89 20.28
CA ASP A 208 -11.41 14.57 19.22
C ASP A 208 -11.35 13.09 18.78
N ALA A 209 -10.75 12.21 19.57
CA ALA A 209 -10.63 10.77 19.24
C ALA A 209 -11.99 10.11 18.95
N TRP A 210 -13.07 10.59 19.56
CA TRP A 210 -14.43 10.13 19.28
C TRP A 210 -14.84 10.41 17.82
N LYS A 211 -14.48 11.56 17.24
CA LYS A 211 -14.77 11.90 15.83
C LYS A 211 -14.07 10.93 14.89
N LEU A 212 -12.81 10.62 15.17
CA LEU A 212 -12.01 9.66 14.39
C LEU A 212 -12.62 8.25 14.43
N ILE A 213 -13.09 7.79 15.59
CA ILE A 213 -13.78 6.50 15.72
C ILE A 213 -15.08 6.51 14.91
N THR A 214 -15.94 7.53 15.10
CA THR A 214 -17.21 7.64 14.38
C THR A 214 -16.99 7.68 12.87
N ALA A 215 -16.02 8.47 12.38
CA ALA A 215 -15.69 8.57 10.97
C ALA A 215 -15.10 7.28 10.38
N ALA A 216 -14.27 6.54 11.14
CA ALA A 216 -13.71 5.27 10.71
C ALA A 216 -14.78 4.16 10.62
N VAL A 217 -15.70 4.10 11.59
CA VAL A 217 -16.88 3.21 11.55
C VAL A 217 -17.74 3.56 10.34
N LEU A 218 -18.09 4.84 10.18
CA LEU A 218 -18.97 5.33 9.12
C LEU A 218 -18.38 5.09 7.72
N SER A 219 -17.08 5.33 7.55
CA SER A 219 -16.34 5.03 6.31
C SER A 219 -16.32 3.54 6.00
N THR A 220 -16.11 2.69 7.02
CA THR A 220 -16.07 1.23 6.82
C THR A 220 -17.45 0.68 6.45
N VAL A 221 -18.52 1.15 7.12
CA VAL A 221 -19.91 0.82 6.77
C VAL A 221 -20.23 1.27 5.34
N ALA A 222 -19.82 2.47 4.96
CA ALA A 222 -20.07 2.98 3.62
C ALA A 222 -19.28 2.22 2.53
N VAL A 223 -18.02 1.88 2.76
CA VAL A 223 -17.22 1.02 1.85
C VAL A 223 -17.85 -0.38 1.76
N ALA A 224 -18.36 -0.92 2.86
CA ALA A 224 -19.10 -2.19 2.85
C ALA A 224 -20.39 -2.08 2.00
N MET A 225 -21.16 -1.00 2.15
CA MET A 225 -22.35 -0.75 1.33
C MET A 225 -22.04 -0.55 -0.16
N LEU A 226 -20.90 0.06 -0.52
CA LEU A 226 -20.46 0.16 -1.91
C LEU A 226 -20.03 -1.19 -2.50
N GLY A 227 -19.46 -2.07 -1.68
CA GLY A 227 -19.01 -3.41 -2.08
C GLY A 227 -20.11 -4.48 -2.09
N ALA A 228 -21.18 -4.33 -1.29
CA ALA A 228 -22.23 -5.33 -1.12
C ALA A 228 -23.19 -5.40 -2.32
N SER A 229 -22.78 -6.12 -3.37
CA SER A 229 -23.61 -6.41 -4.54
C SER A 229 -23.54 -7.90 -4.93
N GLY A 230 -24.47 -8.69 -4.39
CA GLY A 230 -24.77 -10.06 -4.82
C GLY A 230 -23.90 -11.14 -4.19
N ALA A 231 -24.22 -11.57 -2.97
CA ALA A 231 -23.59 -12.73 -2.33
C ALA A 231 -24.18 -14.04 -2.88
N GLY A 232 -23.36 -14.90 -3.50
CA GLY A 232 -23.83 -16.14 -4.14
C GLY A 232 -22.86 -17.34 -4.05
N GLY A 233 -21.90 -17.30 -3.13
CA GLY A 233 -20.75 -18.21 -3.11
C GLY A 233 -20.84 -19.46 -2.23
N GLN A 234 -20.03 -20.48 -2.58
CA GLN A 234 -19.80 -21.68 -1.77
C GLN A 234 -19.05 -21.37 -0.46
N HIS A 235 -19.55 -21.86 0.68
CA HIS A 235 -19.05 -21.57 2.04
C HIS A 235 -17.52 -21.69 2.23
N ARG A 236 -16.85 -22.70 1.63
CA ARG A 236 -15.38 -22.85 1.75
C ARG A 236 -14.60 -21.75 1.03
N ARG A 237 -15.09 -21.27 -0.12
CA ARG A 237 -14.46 -20.18 -0.88
C ARG A 237 -14.69 -18.85 -0.16
N LEU A 238 -15.88 -18.67 0.41
CA LEU A 238 -16.24 -17.54 1.28
C LEU A 238 -15.23 -17.36 2.44
N LEU A 239 -14.93 -18.43 3.19
CA LEU A 239 -13.97 -18.36 4.31
C LEU A 239 -12.54 -17.99 3.87
N LEU A 240 -12.05 -18.56 2.77
CA LEU A 240 -10.72 -18.23 2.23
C LEU A 240 -10.66 -16.77 1.74
N THR A 241 -11.74 -16.29 1.11
CA THR A 241 -11.89 -14.89 0.67
C THR A 241 -11.84 -13.95 1.87
N ALA A 242 -12.57 -14.29 2.94
CA ALA A 242 -12.62 -13.48 4.15
C ALA A 242 -11.26 -13.44 4.85
N ALA A 243 -10.62 -14.60 5.04
CA ALA A 243 -9.28 -14.68 5.65
C ALA A 243 -8.23 -13.89 4.86
N ALA A 244 -8.21 -14.03 3.52
CA ALA A 244 -7.29 -13.28 2.66
C ALA A 244 -7.57 -11.76 2.69
N SER A 245 -8.84 -11.34 2.70
CA SER A 245 -9.23 -9.92 2.74
C SER A 245 -8.90 -9.27 4.09
N ILE A 246 -9.14 -9.97 5.20
CA ILE A 246 -8.77 -9.50 6.55
C ILE A 246 -7.24 -9.46 6.70
N GLY A 247 -6.53 -10.50 6.22
CA GLY A 247 -5.07 -10.51 6.21
C GLY A 247 -4.49 -9.33 5.42
N ALA A 248 -5.04 -9.05 4.23
CA ALA A 248 -4.67 -7.88 3.45
C ALA A 248 -4.95 -6.56 4.20
N ALA A 249 -6.12 -6.43 4.83
CA ALA A 249 -6.48 -5.25 5.61
C ALA A 249 -5.53 -5.01 6.78
N VAL A 250 -5.13 -6.06 7.51
CA VAL A 250 -4.12 -6.01 8.57
C VAL A 250 -2.75 -5.61 8.01
N CYS A 251 -2.28 -6.23 6.92
CA CYS A 251 -1.00 -5.87 6.30
C CYS A 251 -0.95 -4.39 5.89
N TYR A 252 -2.00 -3.87 5.24
CA TYR A 252 -2.07 -2.46 4.86
C TYR A 252 -2.22 -1.52 6.06
N ALA A 253 -2.94 -1.92 7.12
CA ALA A 253 -3.07 -1.10 8.30
C ALA A 253 -1.73 -0.95 9.05
N ILE A 254 -1.00 -2.05 9.22
CA ILE A 254 0.34 -2.02 9.82
C ILE A 254 1.31 -1.23 8.91
N PHE A 255 1.24 -1.40 7.59
CA PHE A 255 2.00 -0.58 6.63
C PHE A 255 1.74 0.92 6.83
N ASP A 256 0.47 1.36 6.84
CA ASP A 256 0.09 2.78 6.99
C ASP A 256 0.58 3.33 8.35
N CYS A 257 0.45 2.56 9.45
CA CYS A 257 0.93 2.95 10.77
C CYS A 257 2.47 3.01 10.85
N LEU A 258 3.19 2.08 10.22
CA LEU A 258 4.67 2.12 10.15
C LEU A 258 5.17 3.28 9.29
N LEU A 259 4.44 3.67 8.23
CA LEU A 259 4.75 4.88 7.47
C LEU A 259 4.61 6.15 8.34
N GLN A 260 3.53 6.25 9.11
CA GLN A 260 3.34 7.34 10.06
C GLN A 260 4.44 7.38 11.14
N TYR A 261 4.86 6.21 11.65
CA TYR A 261 5.82 6.13 12.76
C TYR A 261 7.29 6.33 12.33
N TRP A 262 7.72 5.72 11.22
CA TRP A 262 9.12 5.82 10.74
C TRP A 262 9.34 6.93 9.71
N GLY A 263 8.29 7.51 9.14
CA GLY A 263 8.37 8.65 8.20
C GLY A 263 9.17 9.85 8.75
N PRO A 264 8.87 10.34 9.97
CA PRO A 264 9.64 11.41 10.60
C PRO A 264 11.10 11.05 10.90
N VAL A 265 11.38 9.76 11.19
CA VAL A 265 12.72 9.28 11.56
C VAL A 265 13.67 9.22 10.36
N TRP A 266 13.17 8.80 9.20
CA TRP A 266 13.98 8.64 7.99
C TRP A 266 13.97 9.85 7.04
N SER A 267 12.97 10.73 7.18
CA SER A 267 12.43 11.57 6.11
C SER A 267 11.75 10.76 5.00
N THR A 268 10.56 11.21 4.59
CA THR A 268 9.76 10.67 3.48
C THR A 268 10.57 10.53 2.18
N THR A 269 11.50 11.45 1.90
CA THR A 269 12.31 11.43 0.66
C THR A 269 13.38 10.33 0.63
N ARG A 270 13.81 9.79 1.78
CA ARG A 270 14.66 8.58 1.86
C ARG A 270 13.84 7.31 2.05
N LEU A 271 12.82 7.34 2.90
CA LEU A 271 12.03 6.15 3.23
C LEU A 271 11.25 5.61 2.03
N MET A 272 10.52 6.49 1.31
CA MET A 272 9.60 6.03 0.26
C MET A 272 10.31 5.37 -0.93
N PRO A 273 11.45 5.91 -1.46
CA PRO A 273 12.22 5.22 -2.50
C PRO A 273 12.76 3.86 -2.08
N LEU A 274 13.19 3.70 -0.82
CA LEU A 274 13.66 2.41 -0.31
C LEU A 274 12.51 1.40 -0.18
N VAL A 275 11.38 1.82 0.39
CA VAL A 275 10.17 0.98 0.50
C VAL A 275 9.69 0.53 -0.88
N MET A 276 9.56 1.46 -1.83
CA MET A 276 9.04 1.14 -3.17
C MET A 276 10.07 0.39 -4.02
N GLY A 277 11.37 0.69 -3.86
CA GLY A 277 12.46 -0.10 -4.46
C GLY A 277 12.47 -1.55 -3.99
N TRP A 278 12.38 -1.78 -2.68
CA TRP A 278 12.24 -3.14 -2.13
C TRP A 278 10.91 -3.79 -2.53
N ALA A 279 9.81 -3.04 -2.69
CA ALA A 279 8.57 -3.59 -3.22
C ALA A 279 8.72 -4.06 -4.67
N GLY A 280 9.45 -3.31 -5.51
CA GLY A 280 9.83 -3.72 -6.87
C GLY A 280 10.66 -5.01 -6.87
N VAL A 281 11.70 -5.10 -6.03
CA VAL A 281 12.53 -6.31 -5.88
C VAL A 281 11.71 -7.51 -5.39
N LEU A 282 10.92 -7.35 -4.33
CA LEU A 282 10.04 -8.41 -3.80
C LEU A 282 8.98 -8.85 -4.82
N SER A 283 8.53 -7.94 -5.70
CA SER A 283 7.59 -8.29 -6.78
C SER A 283 8.18 -9.26 -7.81
N ILE A 284 9.51 -9.43 -7.89
CA ILE A 284 10.14 -10.48 -8.71
C ILE A 284 9.69 -11.87 -8.24
N GLY A 285 9.37 -12.04 -6.94
CA GLY A 285 8.75 -13.26 -6.41
C GLY A 285 7.35 -13.57 -6.99
N LEU A 286 6.71 -12.63 -7.69
CA LEU A 286 5.43 -12.85 -8.39
C LEU A 286 5.61 -13.46 -9.79
N VAL A 287 6.82 -13.42 -10.36
CA VAL A 287 7.14 -13.97 -11.71
C VAL A 287 6.73 -15.44 -11.90
N PRO A 288 6.99 -16.39 -10.96
CA PRO A 288 6.54 -17.78 -11.14
C PRO A 288 5.01 -17.95 -11.19
N PHE A 289 4.22 -16.95 -10.75
CA PHE A 289 2.75 -16.96 -10.83
C PHE A 289 2.21 -16.33 -12.12
N PHE A 290 3.08 -15.94 -13.07
CA PHE A 290 2.66 -15.36 -14.34
C PHE A 290 2.09 -16.44 -15.28
N SER A 291 0.86 -16.23 -15.75
CA SER A 291 0.20 -17.13 -16.72
C SER A 291 0.90 -17.18 -18.10
N ALA A 292 1.71 -16.17 -18.42
CA ALA A 292 2.53 -16.10 -19.64
C ALA A 292 3.63 -15.02 -19.48
N PRO A 293 4.69 -15.01 -20.31
CA PRO A 293 5.68 -13.93 -20.30
C PRO A 293 5.07 -12.55 -20.57
N LEU A 294 5.69 -11.48 -20.04
CA LEU A 294 5.26 -10.09 -20.27
C LEU A 294 5.27 -9.69 -21.77
N ARG A 295 6.12 -10.33 -22.58
CA ARG A 295 6.16 -10.14 -24.05
C ARG A 295 4.92 -10.67 -24.78
N ARG A 296 4.08 -11.49 -24.12
CA ARG A 296 2.77 -11.96 -24.61
C ARG A 296 1.60 -11.16 -23.99
N LEU A 297 1.81 -9.87 -23.74
CA LEU A 297 0.73 -8.93 -23.47
C LEU A 297 0.22 -8.38 -24.80
N GLU A 298 -1.10 -8.32 -24.95
CA GLU A 298 -1.73 -7.79 -26.15
C GLU A 298 -1.34 -6.31 -26.34
N PRO A 299 -0.86 -5.89 -27.53
CA PRO A 299 -0.47 -4.50 -27.75
C PRO A 299 -1.57 -3.48 -27.47
N ALA A 300 -2.84 -3.86 -27.73
CA ALA A 300 -4.01 -3.04 -27.42
C ALA A 300 -4.24 -2.84 -25.91
N ALA A 301 -3.78 -3.76 -25.05
CA ALA A 301 -3.90 -3.64 -23.60
C ALA A 301 -2.79 -2.78 -22.99
N LEU A 302 -1.62 -2.69 -23.62
CA LEU A 302 -0.45 -1.96 -23.10
C LEU A 302 -0.73 -0.49 -22.72
N PRO A 303 -1.41 0.36 -23.53
CA PRO A 303 -1.67 1.75 -23.13
C PRO A 303 -2.58 1.84 -21.90
N TRP A 304 -3.56 0.93 -21.75
CA TRP A 304 -4.46 0.87 -20.59
C TRP A 304 -3.73 0.39 -19.33
N ILE A 305 -2.84 -0.61 -19.46
CA ILE A 305 -2.00 -1.08 -18.36
C ILE A 305 -0.99 -0.02 -17.95
N ALA A 306 -0.30 0.62 -18.90
CA ALA A 306 0.71 1.64 -18.63
C ALA A 306 0.08 2.90 -18.00
N GLY A 307 -1.02 3.41 -18.56
CA GLY A 307 -1.76 4.53 -17.98
C GLY A 307 -2.33 4.20 -16.61
N GLY A 308 -2.94 3.03 -16.44
CA GLY A 308 -3.45 2.56 -15.16
C GLY A 308 -2.34 2.39 -14.10
N ALA A 309 -1.20 1.78 -14.45
CA ALA A 309 -0.06 1.60 -13.57
C ALA A 309 0.60 2.94 -13.19
N PHE A 310 0.72 3.89 -14.13
CA PHE A 310 1.23 5.23 -13.87
C PHE A 310 0.33 6.01 -12.90
N LEU A 311 -0.99 6.01 -13.13
CA LEU A 311 -1.95 6.68 -12.23
C LEU A 311 -2.01 5.98 -10.86
N MET A 312 -1.91 4.65 -10.82
CA MET A 312 -1.80 3.86 -9.59
C MET A 312 -0.51 4.16 -8.81
N ALA A 313 0.59 4.46 -9.52
CA ALA A 313 1.82 4.92 -8.89
C ALA A 313 1.70 6.36 -8.38
N LEU A 314 1.09 7.27 -9.15
CA LEU A 314 0.96 8.67 -8.79
C LEU A 314 0.05 8.89 -7.57
N GLN A 315 -1.07 8.17 -7.48
CA GLN A 315 -1.90 8.19 -6.27
C GLN A 315 -1.16 7.63 -5.04
N ALA A 316 -0.30 6.62 -5.24
CA ALA A 316 0.50 6.07 -4.15
C ALA A 316 1.49 7.11 -3.62
N VAL A 317 2.17 7.86 -4.50
CA VAL A 317 3.02 9.00 -4.10
C VAL A 317 2.23 9.98 -3.25
N PHE A 318 1.06 10.43 -3.70
CA PHE A 318 0.27 11.42 -2.96
C PHE A 318 -0.19 10.88 -1.60
N LEU A 319 -0.71 9.65 -1.52
CA LEU A 319 -1.21 9.09 -0.26
C LEU A 319 -0.07 8.75 0.71
N THR A 320 0.93 7.98 0.30
CA THR A 320 1.96 7.48 1.22
C THR A 320 2.93 8.56 1.66
N CYS A 321 3.28 9.51 0.78
CA CYS A 321 4.06 10.69 1.20
C CYS A 321 3.25 11.58 2.15
N THR A 322 1.92 11.65 2.02
CA THR A 322 1.09 12.40 2.97
C THR A 322 1.10 11.73 4.35
N ILE A 323 0.87 10.42 4.41
CA ILE A 323 0.93 9.66 5.67
C ILE A 323 2.32 9.77 6.33
N SER A 324 3.40 9.62 5.54
CA SER A 324 4.79 9.65 6.02
C SER A 324 5.26 11.03 6.47
N THR A 325 4.73 12.13 5.90
CA THR A 325 5.19 13.49 6.21
C THR A 325 4.36 14.18 7.29
N TRP A 326 3.04 13.99 7.28
CA TRP A 326 2.14 14.62 8.25
C TRP A 326 1.78 13.70 9.42
N GLY A 327 1.90 12.38 9.30
CA GLY A 327 1.70 11.45 10.41
C GLY A 327 0.24 11.22 10.84
N HIS A 328 -0.73 11.49 9.96
CA HIS A 328 -2.16 11.31 10.23
C HIS A 328 -2.75 10.14 9.41
N ALA A 329 -2.30 8.89 9.67
CA ALA A 329 -2.69 7.73 8.84
C ALA A 329 -4.19 7.40 8.88
N ALA A 330 -4.84 7.56 10.03
CA ALA A 330 -6.27 7.30 10.20
C ALA A 330 -7.12 8.28 9.39
N GLU A 331 -6.83 9.58 9.51
CA GLU A 331 -7.52 10.68 8.82
C GLU A 331 -7.34 10.58 7.30
N ALA A 332 -6.11 10.33 6.85
CA ALA A 332 -5.80 10.10 5.44
C ALA A 332 -6.57 8.90 4.87
N ASN A 333 -6.77 7.83 5.64
CA ASN A 333 -7.55 6.66 5.20
C ASN A 333 -9.07 6.93 5.13
N VAL A 334 -9.63 7.73 6.04
CA VAL A 334 -11.01 8.22 5.95
C VAL A 334 -11.17 9.09 4.70
N LEU A 335 -10.33 10.11 4.53
CA LEU A 335 -10.35 11.02 3.37
C LEU A 335 -10.18 10.26 2.03
N TYR A 336 -9.27 9.30 1.98
CA TYR A 336 -9.02 8.47 0.79
C TYR A 336 -10.21 7.57 0.42
N SER A 337 -11.09 7.26 1.38
CA SER A 337 -12.32 6.48 1.12
C SER A 337 -13.31 7.21 0.20
N SER A 338 -13.16 8.53 0.01
CA SER A 338 -13.81 9.31 -1.06
C SER A 338 -13.63 8.72 -2.47
N ARG A 339 -12.62 7.86 -2.71
CA ARG A 339 -12.47 7.13 -3.98
C ARG A 339 -13.72 6.35 -4.39
N GLY A 340 -14.50 5.88 -3.40
CA GLY A 340 -15.81 5.26 -3.62
C GLY A 340 -16.86 6.22 -4.19
N LEU A 341 -16.85 7.49 -3.76
CA LEU A 341 -17.68 8.56 -4.32
C LEU A 341 -17.33 8.79 -5.79
N TRP A 342 -16.03 9.00 -6.06
CA TRP A 342 -15.52 9.22 -7.40
C TRP A 342 -15.82 8.05 -8.34
N ALA A 343 -15.83 6.81 -7.83
CA ALA A 343 -16.21 5.65 -8.62
C ALA A 343 -17.69 5.71 -9.05
N VAL A 344 -18.61 6.06 -8.15
CA VAL A 344 -20.03 6.21 -8.49
C VAL A 344 -20.23 7.37 -9.50
N VAL A 345 -19.59 8.51 -9.27
CA VAL A 345 -19.67 9.67 -10.18
C VAL A 345 -19.12 9.36 -11.57
N LEU A 346 -17.93 8.76 -11.66
CA LEU A 346 -17.32 8.42 -12.97
C LEU A 346 -18.08 7.29 -13.69
N ILE A 347 -18.66 6.32 -12.96
CA ILE A 347 -19.57 5.33 -13.55
C ILE A 347 -20.83 6.00 -14.09
N TRP A 348 -21.40 6.99 -13.39
CA TRP A 348 -22.57 7.73 -13.90
C TRP A 348 -22.23 8.58 -15.13
N MET A 349 -21.09 9.30 -15.12
CA MET A 349 -20.66 10.15 -16.23
C MET A 349 -20.19 9.36 -17.46
N VAL A 350 -19.46 8.26 -17.29
CA VAL A 350 -18.77 7.53 -18.37
C VAL A 350 -19.37 6.14 -18.61
N GLY A 351 -20.40 5.74 -17.85
CA GLY A 351 -21.06 4.43 -17.96
C GLY A 351 -21.70 4.18 -19.33
N HIS A 352 -22.01 5.23 -20.09
CA HIS A 352 -22.46 5.11 -21.48
C HIS A 352 -21.38 4.58 -22.45
N TRP A 353 -20.09 4.60 -22.06
CA TRP A 353 -18.98 3.95 -22.78
C TRP A 353 -18.65 2.55 -22.21
N PHE A 354 -18.98 2.26 -20.95
CA PHE A 354 -18.59 1.03 -20.26
C PHE A 354 -19.71 -0.02 -20.15
N SER A 355 -20.24 -0.43 -21.31
CA SER A 355 -21.09 -1.61 -21.53
C SER A 355 -22.49 -1.60 -20.88
N LYS A 356 -23.46 -2.18 -21.61
CA LYS A 356 -24.89 -2.24 -21.22
C LYS A 356 -25.17 -3.04 -19.94
N SER A 357 -24.18 -3.75 -19.39
CA SER A 357 -24.33 -4.57 -18.17
C SER A 357 -24.45 -3.75 -16.88
N GLU A 358 -23.84 -2.56 -16.78
CA GLU A 358 -24.01 -1.73 -15.57
C GLU A 358 -25.30 -0.90 -15.57
N GLN A 359 -25.89 -0.62 -16.74
CA GLN A 359 -27.24 -0.04 -16.84
C GLN A 359 -28.35 -0.99 -16.38
N ALA A 360 -28.09 -2.31 -16.36
CA ALA A 360 -29.00 -3.32 -15.83
C ALA A 360 -28.96 -3.42 -14.29
N ALA A 361 -28.07 -2.68 -13.61
CA ALA A 361 -28.06 -2.59 -12.14
C ALA A 361 -29.27 -1.77 -11.67
N GLY A 362 -30.38 -2.46 -11.35
CA GLY A 362 -31.64 -1.83 -11.00
C GLY A 362 -31.55 -0.82 -9.86
N GLY A 363 -32.49 0.13 -9.82
CA GLY A 363 -32.43 1.36 -9.00
C GLY A 363 -32.09 1.17 -7.51
N LYS A 364 -32.42 0.01 -6.92
CA LYS A 364 -32.01 -0.36 -5.54
C LYS A 364 -30.50 -0.27 -5.32
N VAL A 365 -29.67 -0.69 -6.29
CA VAL A 365 -28.20 -0.59 -6.22
C VAL A 365 -27.74 0.86 -6.31
N MET A 366 -28.40 1.69 -7.12
CA MET A 366 -28.11 3.12 -7.22
C MET A 366 -28.44 3.85 -5.92
N THR A 367 -29.61 3.58 -5.31
CA THR A 367 -29.98 4.14 -4.00
C THR A 367 -29.00 3.70 -2.90
N GLN A 368 -28.58 2.44 -2.88
CA GLN A 368 -27.57 1.94 -1.93
C GLN A 368 -26.22 2.67 -2.10
N ARG A 369 -25.78 2.91 -3.33
CA ARG A 369 -24.58 3.71 -3.64
C ARG A 369 -24.72 5.18 -3.21
N LEU A 370 -25.90 5.79 -3.38
CA LEU A 370 -26.18 7.16 -2.93
C LEU A 370 -26.19 7.28 -1.39
N ILE A 371 -26.79 6.32 -0.68
CA ILE A 371 -26.76 6.29 0.79
C ILE A 371 -25.30 6.15 1.28
N ALA A 372 -24.55 5.19 0.73
CA ALA A 372 -23.14 5.02 1.05
C ALA A 372 -22.31 6.29 0.76
N ALA A 373 -22.65 7.01 -0.32
CA ALA A 373 -22.01 8.28 -0.64
C ALA A 373 -22.30 9.37 0.41
N GLY A 374 -23.53 9.45 0.90
CA GLY A 374 -23.89 10.34 2.02
C GLY A 374 -23.10 10.02 3.29
N LEU A 375 -23.00 8.74 3.65
CA LEU A 375 -22.23 8.29 4.83
C LEU A 375 -20.73 8.64 4.71
N LEU A 376 -20.10 8.41 3.55
CA LEU A 376 -18.72 8.83 3.30
C LEU A 376 -18.54 10.35 3.41
N SER A 377 -19.49 11.13 2.90
CA SER A 377 -19.42 12.59 2.93
C SER A 377 -19.48 13.11 4.37
N ILE A 378 -20.37 12.55 5.20
CA ILE A 378 -20.43 12.84 6.64
C ILE A 378 -19.13 12.42 7.35
N ALA A 379 -18.58 11.25 7.04
CA ALA A 379 -17.33 10.77 7.65
C ALA A 379 -16.14 11.71 7.36
N ILE A 380 -16.07 12.25 6.14
CA ILE A 380 -15.06 13.24 5.73
C ILE A 380 -15.24 14.55 6.50
N VAL A 381 -16.47 15.07 6.58
CA VAL A 381 -16.80 16.32 7.30
C VAL A 381 -16.58 16.23 8.81
N LEU A 382 -16.56 15.01 9.39
CA LEU A 382 -16.23 14.81 10.81
C LEU A 382 -14.72 14.84 11.11
N VAL A 383 -13.87 14.75 10.09
CA VAL A 383 -12.40 14.62 10.22
C VAL A 383 -11.65 15.88 9.76
N VAL A 384 -12.22 16.64 8.82
CA VAL A 384 -11.72 17.95 8.37
C VAL A 384 -12.16 19.06 9.33
#